data_AF-A0A535D6P0-F1
#
_entry.id   AF-A0A535D6P0-F1
#
_cell.length_a   1.000
_cell.length_b   1.000
_cell.length_c   1.000
_cell.angle_alpha   90.00
_cell.angle_beta   90.00
_cell.angle_gamma   90.00
#
_symmetry.space_group_name_H-M   'P 1'
#
loop_
_entity.id
_entity.type
_entity.pdbx_description
1 polymer ?
#
loop_
_entity_poly.entity_id
_entity_poly.type
_entity_poly.pdbx_seq_one_letter_code
_entity_poly.pdbx_strand_id
1 'polypeptide(L)'
;MSEHIIRFTVNGVRREQHVAAQRRLIDVLRDDCGLTGTKEGCSVGICGACSVLVDGEVISSCLLPARICTPGQLITATALLAAHPRPTDTQIDEWMTSNLCRCTGYHGIRRAIHKAAVT
;
A
#
# COMPACT_ATOMS: atom_id res chain seq x y z
N MET A 1 17.36 0.56 -12.72
CA MET A 1 16.03 0.46 -12.06
C MET A 1 16.15 1.11 -10.69
N SER A 2 15.19 1.93 -10.24
CA SER A 2 15.31 2.64 -8.96
C SER A 2 14.98 1.72 -7.77
N GLU A 3 15.90 1.63 -6.83
CA GLU A 3 15.73 0.93 -5.55
C GLU A 3 15.17 1.87 -4.49
N HIS A 4 14.39 1.33 -3.57
CA HIS A 4 13.74 2.08 -2.49
C HIS A 4 13.79 1.30 -1.20
N ILE A 5 13.97 2.01 -0.10
CA ILE A 5 13.92 1.44 1.25
C ILE A 5 12.46 1.36 1.68
N ILE A 6 12.01 0.16 2.05
CA ILE A 6 10.71 -0.08 2.68
C ILE A 6 10.90 -0.58 4.11
N ARG A 7 10.08 -0.08 5.03
CA ARG A 7 10.10 -0.45 6.45
C ARG A 7 8.75 -1.01 6.83
N PHE A 8 8.74 -2.19 7.45
CA PHE A 8 7.51 -2.86 7.85
C PHE A 8 7.77 -3.82 9.00
N THR A 9 6.70 -4.30 9.63
CA THR A 9 6.76 -5.36 10.64
C THR A 9 6.12 -6.61 10.06
N VAL A 10 6.80 -7.74 10.13
CA VAL A 10 6.27 -9.05 9.71
C VAL A 10 6.51 -10.05 10.82
N ASN A 11 5.46 -10.76 11.23
CA ASN A 11 5.51 -11.72 12.34
C ASN A 11 6.15 -11.15 13.62
N GLY A 12 5.84 -9.88 13.93
CA GLY A 12 6.39 -9.16 15.09
C GLY A 12 7.83 -8.65 14.93
N VAL A 13 8.52 -8.96 13.83
CA VAL A 13 9.90 -8.54 13.57
C VAL A 13 9.91 -7.34 12.64
N ARG A 14 10.54 -6.23 13.07
CA ARG A 14 10.79 -5.06 12.23
C ARG A 14 11.84 -5.39 11.16
N ARG A 15 11.57 -5.00 9.92
CA ARG A 15 12.45 -5.19 8.76
C ARG A 15 12.59 -3.91 7.96
N GLU A 16 13.75 -3.77 7.34
CA GLU A 16 14.10 -2.71 6.41
C GLU A 16 14.69 -3.37 5.16
N GLN A 17 14.00 -3.30 4.02
CA GLN A 17 14.43 -3.93 2.78
C GLN A 17 14.65 -2.91 1.68
N HIS A 18 15.69 -3.14 0.88
CA HIS A 18 15.96 -2.42 -0.35
C HIS A 18 15.28 -3.18 -1.49
N VAL A 19 14.25 -2.58 -2.10
CA VAL A 19 13.44 -3.26 -3.11
C VAL A 19 13.30 -2.40 -4.36
N ALA A 20 13.31 -3.05 -5.52
CA ALA A 20 12.99 -2.40 -6.78
C ALA A 20 11.50 -2.02 -6.84
N ALA A 21 11.17 -0.90 -7.50
CA ALA A 21 9.81 -0.34 -7.52
C ALA A 21 8.71 -1.31 -8.01
N GLN A 22 9.05 -2.27 -8.86
CA GLN A 22 8.11 -3.24 -9.43
C GLN A 22 7.97 -4.54 -8.61
N ARG A 23 8.68 -4.68 -7.48
CA ARG A 23 8.56 -5.86 -6.60
C ARG A 23 7.14 -5.97 -6.05
N ARG A 24 6.60 -7.20 -5.99
CA ARG A 24 5.34 -7.52 -5.30
C ARG A 24 5.64 -7.91 -3.86
N LEU A 25 4.65 -7.82 -2.97
CA LEU A 25 4.79 -8.22 -1.57
C LEU A 25 5.18 -9.70 -1.46
N ILE A 26 4.63 -10.57 -2.32
CA ILE A 26 5.01 -11.99 -2.33
C ILE A 26 6.51 -12.17 -2.59
N ASP A 27 7.08 -11.40 -3.51
CA ASP A 27 8.49 -11.46 -3.87
C ASP A 27 9.33 -10.97 -2.67
N VAL A 28 8.92 -9.86 -2.05
CA VAL A 28 9.59 -9.31 -0.86
C VAL A 28 9.60 -10.29 0.31
N LEU A 29 8.48 -10.95 0.57
CA LEU A 29 8.39 -11.93 1.65
C LEU A 29 9.28 -13.14 1.37
N ARG A 30 9.23 -13.68 0.15
CA ARG A 30 9.91 -14.94 -0.18
C ARG A 30 11.41 -14.76 -0.38
N ASP A 31 11.80 -13.82 -1.24
CA ASP A 31 13.19 -13.70 -1.69
C ASP A 31 13.98 -12.74 -0.80
N ASP A 32 13.39 -11.61 -0.43
CA ASP A 32 14.11 -10.57 0.32
C ASP A 32 14.10 -10.87 1.84
N CYS A 33 13.02 -11.48 2.36
CA CYS A 33 12.88 -11.83 3.78
C CYS A 33 13.08 -13.31 4.11
N GLY A 34 13.18 -14.19 3.10
CA GLY A 34 13.33 -15.64 3.29
C GLY A 34 12.07 -16.35 3.85
N LEU A 35 10.91 -15.68 3.87
CA LEU A 35 9.66 -16.20 4.39
C LEU A 35 8.92 -17.01 3.33
N THR A 36 9.47 -18.18 3.00
CA THR A 36 9.00 -19.04 1.90
C THR A 36 7.70 -19.80 2.17
N GLY A 37 7.10 -19.59 3.35
CA GLY A 37 5.81 -20.16 3.74
C GLY A 37 4.68 -19.71 2.80
N THR A 38 4.63 -18.43 2.46
CA THR A 38 3.70 -17.87 1.47
C THR A 38 4.04 -18.40 0.08
N LYS A 39 3.06 -19.00 -0.62
CA LYS A 39 3.31 -19.69 -1.89
C LYS A 39 2.84 -18.88 -3.09
N GLU A 40 3.60 -18.96 -4.18
CA GLU A 40 3.15 -18.48 -5.48
C GLU A 40 2.48 -19.64 -6.22
N GLY A 41 1.19 -19.47 -6.54
CA GLY A 41 0.40 -20.47 -7.27
C GLY A 41 -0.04 -19.95 -8.63
N CYS A 42 -1.10 -19.14 -8.65
CA CYS A 42 -1.65 -18.59 -9.90
C CYS A 42 -1.11 -17.22 -10.30
N SER A 43 -0.48 -16.47 -9.38
CA SER A 43 0.01 -15.09 -9.56
C SER A 43 -1.03 -14.06 -10.02
N VAL A 44 -2.32 -14.43 -10.03
CA VAL A 44 -3.45 -13.58 -10.45
C VAL A 44 -4.51 -13.41 -9.35
N GLY A 45 -4.19 -13.79 -8.11
CA GLY A 45 -5.04 -13.56 -6.92
C GLY A 45 -6.25 -14.48 -6.76
N ILE A 46 -6.33 -15.60 -7.49
CA ILE A 46 -7.49 -16.50 -7.46
C ILE A 46 -7.32 -17.65 -6.45
N CYS A 47 -6.14 -18.28 -6.40
CA CYS A 47 -5.95 -19.53 -5.67
C CYS A 47 -5.78 -19.40 -4.14
N GLY A 48 -5.56 -18.19 -3.60
CA GLY A 48 -5.34 -17.96 -2.16
C GLY A 48 -4.00 -18.46 -1.58
N ALA A 49 -3.16 -19.17 -2.35
CA ALA A 49 -1.86 -19.67 -1.88
C ALA A 49 -0.89 -18.59 -1.34
N CYS A 50 -1.09 -17.34 -1.78
CA CYS A 50 -0.28 -16.19 -1.41
C CYS A 50 -0.93 -15.30 -0.32
N SER A 51 -1.99 -15.77 0.33
CA SER A 51 -2.73 -14.99 1.33
C SER A 51 -1.87 -14.65 2.54
N VAL A 52 -1.86 -13.38 2.92
CA VAL A 52 -1.17 -12.87 4.11
C VAL A 52 -2.04 -11.84 4.83
N LEU A 53 -1.79 -11.64 6.12
CA LEU A 53 -2.42 -10.58 6.89
C LEU A 53 -1.65 -9.27 6.74
N VAL A 54 -2.32 -8.23 6.26
CA VAL A 54 -1.81 -6.85 6.21
C VAL A 54 -2.75 -6.00 7.03
N ASP A 55 -2.25 -5.44 8.15
CA ASP A 55 -3.03 -4.58 9.05
C ASP A 55 -4.37 -5.19 9.52
N GLY A 56 -4.42 -6.52 9.64
CA GLY A 56 -5.59 -7.28 10.09
C GLY A 56 -6.48 -7.82 8.96
N GLU A 57 -6.21 -7.49 7.70
CA GLU A 57 -6.98 -7.95 6.54
C GLU A 57 -6.24 -9.01 5.74
N VAL A 58 -6.97 -9.98 5.19
CA VAL A 58 -6.41 -11.02 4.32
C VAL A 58 -6.25 -10.48 2.91
N ILE A 59 -5.01 -10.41 2.43
CA ILE A 59 -4.65 -9.85 1.12
C ILE A 59 -3.89 -10.88 0.29
N SER A 60 -4.17 -10.91 -1.02
CA SER A 60 -3.38 -11.64 -2.00
C SER A 60 -2.05 -10.93 -2.26
N SER A 61 -0.97 -11.38 -1.60
CA SER A 61 0.36 -10.75 -1.71
C SER A 61 0.95 -10.75 -3.12
N CYS A 62 0.49 -11.64 -4.01
CA CYS A 62 0.91 -11.66 -5.43
C CYS A 62 0.33 -10.52 -6.28
N LEU A 63 -0.72 -9.84 -5.80
CA LEU A 63 -1.29 -8.66 -6.46
C LEU A 63 -0.89 -7.35 -5.79
N LEU A 64 -0.28 -7.44 -4.61
CA LEU A 64 0.10 -6.26 -3.84
C LEU A 64 1.52 -5.83 -4.25
N PRO A 65 1.71 -4.64 -4.83
CA PRO A 65 3.03 -4.08 -5.04
C PRO A 65 3.68 -3.69 -3.72
N ALA A 66 4.99 -3.85 -3.60
CA ALA A 66 5.74 -3.47 -2.40
C ALA A 66 5.69 -1.94 -2.16
N ARG A 67 5.55 -1.13 -3.22
CA ARG A 67 5.42 0.34 -3.13
C ARG A 67 4.97 0.95 -4.47
N ILE A 68 3.84 1.67 -4.55
CA ILE A 68 3.63 2.56 -5.72
C ILE A 68 2.71 3.79 -5.59
N CYS A 69 1.80 3.91 -4.62
CA CYS A 69 0.85 5.07 -4.63
C CYS A 69 1.17 6.21 -3.64
N THR A 70 1.83 5.93 -2.51
CA THR A 70 1.90 6.88 -1.38
C THR A 70 2.41 8.27 -1.72
N PRO A 71 3.49 8.46 -2.52
CA PRO A 71 3.96 9.81 -2.86
C PRO A 71 2.92 10.63 -3.62
N GLY A 72 2.26 10.04 -4.62
CA GLY A 72 1.19 10.71 -5.37
C GLY A 72 -0.02 11.03 -4.49
N GLN A 73 -0.42 10.09 -3.63
CA GLN A 73 -1.50 10.30 -2.66
C GLN A 73 -1.18 11.46 -1.70
N LEU A 74 0.07 11.57 -1.23
CA LEU A 74 0.49 12.65 -0.33
C LEU A 74 0.46 14.01 -1.01
N ILE A 75 1.02 14.15 -2.22
CA ILE A 75 1.04 15.42 -2.96
C ILE A 75 -0.39 15.89 -3.23
N THR A 76 -1.25 14.99 -3.72
CA THR A 76 -2.66 15.32 -3.99
C THR A 76 -3.42 15.64 -2.69
N ALA A 77 -3.15 14.94 -1.59
CA ALA A 77 -3.76 15.23 -0.29
C ALA A 77 -3.33 16.60 0.25
N THR A 78 -2.05 16.97 0.12
CA THR A 78 -1.57 18.30 0.53
C THR A 78 -2.21 19.41 -0.31
N ALA A 79 -2.31 19.22 -1.63
CA ALA A 79 -2.99 20.16 -2.51
C ALA A 79 -4.49 20.30 -2.18
N LEU A 80 -5.17 19.17 -1.91
CA LEU A 80 -6.57 19.14 -1.49
C LEU A 80 -6.76 19.95 -0.20
N LEU A 81 -5.95 19.70 0.83
CA LEU A 81 -6.10 20.38 2.13
C LEU A 81 -5.76 21.87 2.06
N ALA A 82 -4.84 22.26 1.16
CA ALA A 82 -4.56 23.68 0.91
C ALA A 82 -5.77 24.41 0.27
N ALA A 83 -6.50 23.75 -0.64
CA ALA A 83 -7.69 24.30 -1.29
C ALA A 83 -8.96 24.18 -0.41
N HIS A 84 -9.08 23.09 0.32
CA HIS A 84 -10.23 22.70 1.12
C HIS A 84 -9.76 22.18 2.48
N PRO A 85 -9.56 23.05 3.48
CA PRO A 85 -9.04 22.66 4.79
C PRO A 85 -9.90 21.63 5.54
N ARG A 86 -11.20 21.55 5.23
CA ARG A 86 -12.14 20.55 5.74
C ARG A 86 -12.88 19.88 4.59
N PRO A 87 -12.25 18.94 3.87
CA PRO A 87 -12.84 18.33 2.70
C PRO A 87 -13.92 17.30 3.08
N THR A 88 -14.94 17.17 2.25
CA THR A 88 -15.93 16.10 2.35
C THR A 88 -15.41 14.79 1.75
N ASP A 89 -16.05 13.66 2.06
CA ASP A 89 -15.74 12.36 1.45
C ASP A 89 -15.75 12.41 -0.08
N THR A 90 -16.77 13.06 -0.65
CA THR A 90 -16.91 13.23 -2.11
C THR A 90 -15.73 13.98 -2.71
N GLN A 91 -15.29 15.07 -2.07
CA GLN A 91 -14.12 15.83 -2.54
C GLN A 91 -12.83 15.02 -2.43
N ILE A 92 -12.66 14.24 -1.37
CA ILE A 92 -11.51 13.35 -1.23
C ILE A 92 -11.50 12.33 -2.37
N ASP A 93 -12.64 11.68 -2.62
CA ASP A 93 -12.75 10.64 -3.64
C ASP A 93 -12.45 11.19 -5.04
N GLU A 94 -13.04 12.34 -5.39
CA GLU A 94 -12.81 13.01 -6.66
C GLU A 94 -11.34 13.35 -6.89
N TRP A 95 -10.67 13.91 -5.89
CA TRP A 95 -9.26 14.29 -6.01
C TRP A 95 -8.33 13.07 -6.09
N MET A 96 -8.64 12.00 -5.34
CA MET A 96 -7.82 10.79 -5.31
C MET A 96 -8.01 9.90 -6.55
N THR A 97 -9.01 10.13 -7.40
CA THR A 97 -9.15 9.42 -8.70
C THR A 97 -7.91 9.55 -9.59
N SER A 98 -7.15 10.64 -9.43
CA SER A 98 -5.90 10.91 -10.15
C SER A 98 -4.72 10.02 -9.74
N ASN A 99 -4.82 9.33 -8.60
CA ASN A 99 -3.80 8.42 -8.09
C ASN A 99 -4.40 7.03 -7.85
N LEU A 100 -4.15 6.10 -8.78
CA LEU A 100 -4.65 4.74 -8.65
C LEU A 100 -4.03 4.04 -7.44
N CYS A 101 -4.87 3.64 -6.48
CA CYS A 101 -4.51 2.78 -5.37
C CYS A 101 -5.16 1.41 -5.54
N ARG A 102 -4.35 0.38 -5.84
CA ARG A 102 -4.84 -1.00 -5.96
C ARG A 102 -4.82 -1.77 -4.64
N CYS A 103 -4.30 -1.17 -3.57
CA CYS A 103 -3.94 -1.86 -2.33
C CYS A 103 -4.94 -1.63 -1.19
N THR A 104 -5.43 -0.40 -1.01
CA THR A 104 -6.15 0.00 0.22
C THR A 104 -7.65 0.24 0.02
N GLY A 105 -8.15 0.08 -1.22
CA GLY A 105 -9.51 0.46 -1.59
C GLY A 105 -9.83 1.93 -1.28
N TYR A 106 -8.81 2.80 -1.16
CA TYR A 106 -8.88 4.21 -0.78
C TYR A 106 -9.35 4.51 0.66
N HIS A 107 -9.90 3.55 1.39
CA HIS A 107 -10.44 3.78 2.74
C HIS A 107 -9.39 4.28 3.74
N GLY A 108 -8.18 3.70 3.73
CA GLY A 108 -7.09 4.13 4.59
C GLY A 108 -6.58 5.53 4.25
N ILE A 109 -6.56 5.87 2.96
CA ILE A 109 -6.15 7.19 2.46
C ILE A 109 -7.16 8.25 2.90
N ARG A 110 -8.45 7.97 2.74
CA ARG A 110 -9.53 8.88 3.17
C ARG A 110 -9.47 9.19 4.66
N ARG A 111 -9.32 8.16 5.51
CA ARG A 111 -9.18 8.34 6.97
C ARG A 111 -7.98 9.21 7.33
N ALA A 112 -6.85 9.02 6.64
CA ALA A 112 -5.64 9.79 6.88
C ALA A 112 -5.82 11.28 6.55
N ILE A 113 -6.49 11.59 5.43
CA ILE A 113 -6.79 12.97 5.02
C ILE A 113 -7.70 13.67 6.02
N HIS A 114 -8.79 13.02 6.46
CA HIS A 114 -9.68 13.57 7.48
C HIS A 114 -8.95 13.85 8.79
N LYS A 115 -8.06 12.95 9.22
CA LYS A 115 -7.26 13.16 10.42
C LYS A 115 -6.33 14.36 10.27
N ALA A 116 -5.73 14.54 9.10
CA ALA A 116 -4.84 15.67 8.83
C ALA A 116 -5.59 17.01 8.75
N ALA A 117 -6.85 17.03 8.30
CA ALA A 117 -7.70 18.22 8.20
C ALA A 117 -8.04 18.87 9.55
N VAL A 118 -7.82 18.17 10.68
CA VAL A 118 -8.11 18.66 12.04
C VAL A 118 -6.87 19.22 12.75
N THR A 119 -5.72 19.22 12.08
CA THR A 119 -4.44 19.74 12.59
C THR A 119 -4.17 21.12 12.02
#